data_AF-A0A5D3E9L9-F1
#
_entry.id   AF-A0A5D3E9L9-F1
#
_cell.length_a   1.000
_cell.length_b   1.000
_cell.length_c   1.000
_cell.angle_alpha   90.00
_cell.angle_beta   90.00
_cell.angle_gamma   90.00
#
_symmetry.space_group_name_H-M   'P 1'
#
loop_
_entity.id
_entity.type
_entity.pdbx_description
1 polymer ?
#
loop_
_entity_poly.entity_id
_entity_poly.type
_entity_poly.pdbx_seq_one_letter_code
_entity_poly.pdbx_strand_id
1 'polypeptide(L)'
;MSGRLYSPLRYPGGKNCIFKFLSNLFYENDLIGIEYAEPYAGGAGLALHLLMDGYVSKIHLNDLDEWVYAFWYTILNDKDEFCAWLRNVEINIETWRTYKSMLSKSLFLTTFEKAQVFFFLNRTNVSGVIKGGVIGGISQEGNYKINARFNKIDLIDRIEKIYQRRQ
;
A
#
# COMPACT_ATOMS: atom_id res chain seq x y z
N MET A 1 19.40 -10.13 -5.01
CA MET A 1 19.20 -8.86 -4.28
C MET A 1 17.72 -8.71 -4.00
N SER A 2 17.30 -8.72 -2.73
CA SER A 2 15.92 -8.37 -2.39
C SER A 2 15.67 -6.94 -2.85
N GLY A 3 14.79 -6.73 -3.83
CA GLY A 3 14.43 -5.39 -4.29
C GLY A 3 13.93 -4.54 -3.12
N ARG A 4 14.34 -3.27 -3.06
CA ARG A 4 13.81 -2.33 -2.08
C ARG A 4 12.30 -2.17 -2.31
N LEU A 5 11.51 -2.44 -1.28
CA LEU A 5 10.06 -2.37 -1.34
C LEU A 5 9.58 -1.14 -0.59
N TYR A 6 9.32 -0.05 -1.32
CA TYR A 6 8.89 1.22 -0.72
C TYR A 6 7.38 1.28 -0.45
N SER A 7 6.58 0.62 -1.29
CA SER A 7 5.14 0.57 -1.07
C SER A 7 4.79 -0.22 0.20
N PRO A 8 3.87 0.28 1.04
CA PRO A 8 3.32 -0.49 2.15
C PRO A 8 2.25 -1.49 1.68
N LEU A 9 1.76 -1.39 0.44
CA LEU A 9 0.72 -2.25 -0.12
C LEU A 9 1.27 -3.51 -0.80
N ARG A 10 0.44 -4.55 -0.84
CA ARG A 10 0.61 -5.73 -1.69
C ARG A 10 -0.39 -5.65 -2.84
N TYR A 11 0.06 -5.24 -4.02
CA TYR A 11 -0.85 -5.02 -5.14
C TYR A 11 -0.50 -5.92 -6.33
N PRO A 12 -1.49 -6.61 -6.94
CA PRO A 12 -1.28 -7.37 -8.18
C PRO A 12 -0.70 -6.47 -9.29
N GLY A 13 0.18 -7.04 -10.12
CA GLY A 13 0.75 -6.31 -11.26
C GLY A 13 1.77 -5.23 -10.87
N GLY A 14 2.37 -5.32 -9.67
CA GLY A 14 3.36 -4.37 -9.19
C GLY A 14 4.47 -4.10 -10.22
N LYS A 15 4.47 -2.89 -10.79
CA LYS A 15 5.38 -2.48 -11.88
C LYS A 15 6.82 -2.27 -11.43
N ASN A 16 7.17 -2.65 -10.20
CA ASN A 16 8.53 -2.49 -9.70
C ASN A 16 9.54 -3.36 -10.47
N CYS A 17 9.06 -4.41 -11.14
CA CYS A 17 9.88 -5.24 -12.03
C CYS A 17 10.45 -4.48 -13.25
N ILE A 18 9.79 -3.40 -13.70
CA ILE A 18 10.27 -2.60 -14.85
C ILE A 18 11.11 -1.39 -14.43
N PHE A 19 11.45 -1.26 -13.14
CA PHE A 19 12.24 -0.15 -12.64
C PHE A 19 13.56 0.02 -13.42
N LYS A 20 14.30 -1.07 -13.65
CA LYS A 20 15.58 -1.01 -14.38
C LYS A 20 15.44 -0.48 -15.80
N PHE A 21 14.35 -0.82 -16.48
CA PHE A 21 14.08 -0.31 -17.81
C PHE A 21 13.81 1.20 -17.78
N LEU A 22 12.93 1.65 -16.87
CA LEU A 22 12.60 3.07 -16.75
C LEU A 22 13.76 3.92 -16.26
N SER A 23 14.56 3.42 -15.30
CA SER A 23 15.75 4.14 -14.83
C SER A 23 16.75 4.39 -15.96
N ASN A 24 16.94 3.40 -16.85
CA ASN A 24 17.81 3.55 -18.01
C ASN A 24 17.23 4.53 -19.03
N LEU A 25 15.92 4.42 -19.33
CA LEU A 25 15.23 5.38 -20.19
C LEU A 25 15.43 6.81 -19.68
N PHE A 26 15.37 7.02 -18.36
CA PHE A 26 15.54 8.34 -17.77
C PHE A 26 16.95 8.89 -17.95
N TYR A 27 17.98 8.06 -17.75
CA TYR A 27 19.37 8.45 -17.98
C TYR A 27 19.66 8.73 -19.45
N GLU A 28 19.20 7.88 -20.37
CA GLU A 28 19.50 7.99 -21.80
C GLU A 28 18.83 9.21 -22.46
N ASN A 29 17.78 9.76 -21.83
CA ASN A 29 16.98 10.85 -22.39
C ASN A 29 17.01 12.13 -21.53
N ASP A 30 17.98 12.26 -20.60
CA ASP A 30 18.13 13.42 -19.71
C ASP A 30 16.84 13.77 -18.92
N LEU A 31 16.10 12.75 -18.48
CA LEU A 31 14.83 12.89 -17.75
C LEU A 31 14.99 12.80 -16.23
N ILE A 32 16.22 12.83 -15.71
CA ILE A 32 16.44 12.78 -14.25
C ILE A 32 15.91 14.06 -13.61
N GLY A 33 15.09 13.91 -12.57
CA GLY A 33 14.51 15.02 -11.82
C GLY A 33 13.17 15.54 -12.35
N ILE A 34 12.61 14.94 -13.41
CA ILE A 34 11.26 15.29 -13.88
C ILE A 34 10.17 14.92 -12.85
N GLU A 35 8.96 15.38 -13.09
CA GLU A 35 7.76 14.87 -12.41
C GLU A 35 7.22 13.63 -13.14
N TYR A 36 6.72 12.65 -12.39
CA TYR A 36 6.19 11.39 -12.93
C TYR A 36 4.74 11.17 -12.54
N ALA A 37 3.88 10.89 -13.51
CA ALA A 37 2.46 10.60 -13.28
C ALA A 37 2.16 9.10 -13.48
N GLU A 38 1.52 8.47 -12.50
CA GLU A 38 1.04 7.09 -12.57
C GLU A 38 -0.50 7.08 -12.44
N PRO A 39 -1.25 7.06 -13.58
CA PRO A 39 -2.71 7.17 -13.57
C PRO A 39 -3.44 5.90 -13.08
N TYR A 40 -2.70 4.79 -12.95
CA TYR A 40 -3.16 3.51 -12.43
C TYR A 40 -2.22 3.07 -11.31
N ALA A 41 -2.21 3.85 -10.24
CA ALA A 41 -1.21 3.73 -9.18
C ALA A 41 -1.26 2.36 -8.51
N GLY A 42 -2.44 1.89 -8.09
CA GLY A 42 -2.60 0.71 -7.27
C GLY A 42 -1.68 0.75 -6.05
N GLY A 43 -0.64 -0.09 -6.06
CA GLY A 43 0.41 -0.10 -5.04
C GLY A 43 1.50 0.97 -5.16
N ALA A 44 1.56 1.73 -6.26
CA ALA A 44 2.55 2.77 -6.55
C ALA A 44 4.02 2.33 -6.40
N GLY A 45 4.29 1.02 -6.56
CA GLY A 45 5.60 0.44 -6.26
C GLY A 45 6.72 1.05 -7.10
N LEU A 46 6.45 1.28 -8.39
CA LEU A 46 7.38 1.88 -9.34
C LEU A 46 7.56 3.38 -9.09
N ALA A 47 6.46 4.16 -9.02
CA ALA A 47 6.52 5.59 -8.74
C ALA A 47 7.30 5.89 -7.45
N LEU A 48 7.02 5.15 -6.38
CA LEU A 48 7.76 5.31 -5.12
C LEU A 48 9.24 4.94 -5.25
N HIS A 49 9.58 3.91 -6.03
CA HIS A 49 10.98 3.55 -6.25
C HIS A 49 11.73 4.66 -6.99
N LEU A 50 11.14 5.20 -8.07
CA LEU A 50 11.70 6.33 -8.80
C LEU A 50 11.90 7.55 -7.88
N LEU A 51 10.92 7.86 -7.03
CA LEU A 51 10.98 9.00 -6.12
C LEU A 51 12.05 8.81 -5.03
N MET A 52 12.08 7.65 -4.40
CA MET A 52 12.95 7.39 -3.25
C MET A 52 14.42 7.31 -3.65
N ASP A 53 14.70 6.77 -4.84
CA ASP A 53 16.05 6.68 -5.40
C ASP A 53 16.47 7.95 -6.18
N GLY A 54 15.62 8.98 -6.23
CA GLY A 54 15.96 10.31 -6.76
C GLY A 54 15.92 10.45 -8.28
N TYR A 55 15.26 9.53 -8.98
CA TYR A 55 15.06 9.62 -10.43
C TYR A 55 14.03 10.68 -10.82
N VAL A 56 13.04 10.93 -9.96
CA VAL A 56 11.98 11.93 -10.13
C VAL A 56 11.96 12.88 -8.95
N SER A 57 11.59 14.12 -9.18
CA SER A 57 11.44 15.13 -8.13
C SER A 57 10.07 15.06 -7.45
N LYS A 58 9.05 14.59 -8.17
CA LYS A 58 7.66 14.50 -7.71
C LYS A 58 6.93 13.35 -8.40
N ILE A 59 5.97 12.76 -7.70
CA ILE A 59 5.04 11.79 -8.26
C ILE A 59 3.61 12.28 -8.15
N HIS A 60 2.81 12.00 -9.18
CA HIS A 60 1.37 12.21 -9.21
C HIS A 60 0.71 10.84 -9.29
N LEU A 61 -0.03 10.47 -8.25
CA LEU A 61 -0.73 9.19 -8.19
C LEU A 61 -2.21 9.41 -8.42
N ASN A 62 -2.79 8.63 -9.33
CA ASN A 62 -4.23 8.54 -9.51
C ASN A 62 -4.64 7.06 -9.58
N ASP A 63 -5.84 6.76 -9.11
CA ASP A 63 -6.48 5.46 -9.29
C ASP A 63 -8.00 5.66 -9.31
N LEU A 64 -8.70 4.82 -10.06
CA LEU A 64 -10.17 4.85 -10.10
C LEU A 64 -10.77 4.19 -8.86
N ASP A 65 -10.05 3.25 -8.24
CA ASP A 65 -10.55 2.51 -7.08
C ASP A 65 -10.58 3.40 -5.83
N GLU A 66 -11.78 3.61 -5.28
CA GLU A 66 -12.02 4.45 -4.10
C GLU A 66 -11.26 3.97 -2.85
N TRP A 67 -10.95 2.68 -2.73
CA TRP A 67 -10.24 2.11 -1.59
C TRP A 67 -8.74 2.40 -1.69
N VAL A 68 -8.20 2.34 -2.90
CA VAL A 68 -6.82 2.73 -3.19
C VAL A 68 -6.65 4.22 -2.93
N TYR A 69 -7.57 5.05 -3.45
CA TYR A 69 -7.60 6.48 -3.19
C TYR A 69 -7.65 6.77 -1.68
N ALA A 70 -8.59 6.16 -0.96
CA ALA A 70 -8.77 6.39 0.47
C ALA A 70 -7.49 6.11 1.25
N PHE A 71 -6.80 5.01 0.95
CA PHE A 71 -5.52 4.69 1.57
C PHE A 71 -4.45 5.76 1.32
N TRP A 72 -4.19 6.10 0.05
CA TRP A 72 -3.16 7.08 -0.29
C TRP A 72 -3.49 8.45 0.30
N TYR A 73 -4.75 8.87 0.24
CA TYR A 73 -5.21 10.11 0.84
C TYR A 73 -4.97 10.12 2.35
N THR A 74 -5.40 9.08 3.07
CA THR A 74 -5.28 9.01 4.52
C THR A 74 -3.83 9.00 4.99
N ILE A 75 -2.93 8.23 4.37
CA ILE A 75 -1.53 8.23 4.84
C ILE A 75 -0.80 9.55 4.58
N LEU A 76 -1.30 10.36 3.64
CA LEU A 76 -0.76 11.68 3.34
C LEU A 76 -1.38 12.77 4.22
N ASN A 77 -2.61 12.62 4.71
CA ASN A 77 -3.29 13.70 5.46
C ASN A 77 -3.42 13.40 6.95
N ASP A 78 -3.57 12.12 7.32
CA ASP A 78 -3.87 11.66 8.68
C ASP A 78 -2.85 10.60 9.15
N LYS A 79 -1.57 10.77 8.75
CA LYS A 79 -0.49 9.80 9.01
C LYS A 79 -0.44 9.36 10.48
N ASP A 80 -0.42 10.31 11.41
CA ASP A 80 -0.20 10.00 12.83
C ASP A 80 -1.32 9.14 13.41
N GLU A 81 -2.57 9.47 13.07
CA GLU A 81 -3.75 8.70 13.46
C GLU A 81 -3.73 7.32 12.82
N PHE A 82 -3.41 7.23 11.52
CA PHE A 82 -3.32 5.95 10.81
C PHE A 82 -2.21 5.05 11.39
N CYS A 83 -1.04 5.61 11.67
CA CYS A 83 0.06 4.88 12.31
C CYS A 83 -0.29 4.47 13.75
N ALA A 84 -1.01 5.30 14.50
CA ALA A 84 -1.50 4.93 15.83
C ALA A 84 -2.48 3.74 15.76
N TRP A 85 -3.44 3.78 14.83
CA TRP A 85 -4.31 2.63 14.55
C TRP A 85 -3.49 1.39 14.17
N LEU A 86 -2.52 1.52 13.26
CA LEU A 86 -1.72 0.41 12.77
C LEU A 86 -0.89 -0.25 13.88
N ARG A 87 -0.40 0.51 14.86
CA ARG A 87 0.28 -0.02 16.05
C ARG A 87 -0.67 -0.86 16.91
N ASN A 88 -1.91 -0.43 17.06
CA ASN A 88 -2.84 -0.99 18.04
C ASN A 88 -3.77 -2.07 17.50
N VAL A 89 -4.03 -2.11 16.19
CA VAL A 89 -4.98 -3.06 15.59
C VAL A 89 -4.60 -4.51 15.87
N GLU A 90 -5.55 -5.31 16.33
CA GLU A 90 -5.33 -6.75 16.55
C GLU A 90 -5.34 -7.49 15.21
N ILE A 91 -4.44 -8.48 15.07
CA ILE A 91 -4.30 -9.24 13.82
C ILE A 91 -4.83 -10.65 14.05
N ASN A 92 -6.15 -10.79 14.16
CA ASN A 92 -6.85 -12.05 14.38
C ASN A 92 -8.04 -12.22 13.41
N ILE A 93 -8.65 -13.42 13.42
CA ILE A 93 -9.76 -13.76 12.51
C ILE A 93 -11.02 -12.92 12.80
N GLU A 94 -11.24 -12.52 14.05
CA GLU A 94 -12.41 -11.72 14.40
C GLU A 94 -12.32 -10.31 13.80
N THR A 95 -11.19 -9.64 14.00
CA THR A 95 -10.89 -8.36 13.35
C THR A 95 -10.97 -8.47 11.82
N TRP A 96 -10.48 -9.57 11.26
CA TRP A 96 -10.61 -9.83 9.82
C TRP A 96 -12.06 -9.92 9.35
N ARG A 97 -12.92 -10.65 10.09
CA ARG A 97 -14.36 -10.75 9.78
C ARG A 97 -15.05 -9.40 9.87
N THR A 98 -14.71 -8.60 10.89
CA THR A 98 -15.21 -7.23 11.04
C THR A 98 -14.89 -6.42 9.79
N TYR A 99 -13.62 -6.28 9.42
CA TYR A 99 -13.23 -5.52 8.22
C TYR A 99 -13.79 -6.10 6.93
N LYS A 100 -13.87 -7.42 6.81
CA LYS A 100 -14.46 -8.09 5.64
C LYS A 100 -15.95 -7.73 5.48
N SER A 101 -16.69 -7.68 6.59
CA SER A 101 -18.11 -7.31 6.59
C SER A 101 -18.34 -5.84 6.23
N MET A 102 -17.37 -4.96 6.50
CA MET A 102 -17.47 -3.53 6.21
C MET A 102 -17.40 -3.23 4.70
N LEU A 103 -16.87 -4.15 3.88
CA LEU A 103 -16.83 -3.97 2.42
C LEU A 103 -18.22 -3.77 1.79
N SER A 104 -19.26 -4.41 2.32
CA SER A 104 -20.63 -4.25 1.83
C SER A 104 -21.30 -2.95 2.30
N LYS A 105 -20.66 -2.22 3.22
CA LYS A 105 -21.14 -0.97 3.79
C LYS A 105 -20.34 0.24 3.29
N SER A 106 -19.65 0.12 2.15
CA SER A 106 -18.68 1.12 1.66
C SER A 106 -19.24 2.54 1.57
N LEU A 107 -20.53 2.69 1.24
CA LEU A 107 -21.22 3.98 1.16
C LEU A 107 -21.34 4.72 2.50
N PHE A 108 -21.24 4.00 3.61
CA PHE A 108 -21.37 4.56 4.97
C PHE A 108 -20.03 4.73 5.68
N LEU A 109 -18.92 4.37 5.03
CA LEU A 109 -17.59 4.49 5.60
C LEU A 109 -16.97 5.85 5.23
N THR A 110 -16.36 6.46 6.23
CA THR A 110 -15.45 7.60 6.02
C THR A 110 -14.22 7.18 5.22
N THR A 111 -13.51 8.16 4.64
CA THR A 111 -12.23 7.90 3.94
C THR A 111 -11.23 7.18 4.83
N PHE A 112 -11.14 7.58 6.11
CA PHE A 112 -10.24 6.97 7.07
C PHE A 112 -10.60 5.49 7.36
N GLU A 113 -11.88 5.20 7.60
CA GLU A 113 -12.34 3.81 7.78
C GLU A 113 -12.12 2.97 6.52
N LYS A 114 -12.31 3.55 5.32
CA LYS A 114 -11.98 2.87 4.06
C LYS A 114 -10.50 2.53 3.97
N ALA A 115 -9.61 3.45 4.36
CA ALA A 115 -8.18 3.20 4.40
C ALA A 115 -7.80 2.07 5.37
N GLN A 116 -8.42 2.03 6.55
CA GLN A 116 -8.21 0.95 7.54
C GLN A 116 -8.65 -0.41 6.99
N VAL A 117 -9.89 -0.50 6.47
CA VAL A 117 -10.45 -1.73 5.87
C VAL A 117 -9.57 -2.20 4.73
N PHE A 118 -9.25 -1.31 3.80
CA PHE A 118 -8.44 -1.62 2.62
C PHE A 118 -7.07 -2.14 3.04
N PHE A 119 -6.36 -1.39 3.89
CA PHE A 119 -5.01 -1.74 4.30
C PHE A 119 -4.98 -3.04 5.08
N PHE A 120 -5.90 -3.23 6.04
CA PHE A 120 -5.94 -4.44 6.84
C PHE A 120 -6.11 -5.67 5.94
N LEU A 121 -7.16 -5.66 5.10
CA LEU A 121 -7.44 -6.76 4.18
C LEU A 121 -6.33 -6.96 3.14
N ASN A 122 -5.71 -5.89 2.65
CA ASN A 122 -4.58 -5.96 1.73
C ASN A 122 -3.37 -6.70 2.35
N ARG A 123 -3.11 -6.49 3.64
CA ARG A 123 -2.00 -7.14 4.33
C ARG A 123 -2.35 -8.54 4.84
N THR A 124 -3.62 -8.83 5.12
CA THR A 124 -4.06 -10.14 5.65
C THR A 124 -4.61 -11.11 4.62
N ASN A 125 -4.92 -10.68 3.40
CA ASN A 125 -5.49 -11.56 2.36
C ASN A 125 -4.45 -12.17 1.43
N VAL A 126 -4.80 -13.32 0.86
CA VAL A 126 -4.02 -13.95 -0.21
C VAL A 126 -3.87 -12.96 -1.37
N SER A 127 -2.63 -12.82 -1.86
CA SER A 127 -2.24 -11.88 -2.92
C SER A 127 -2.58 -10.39 -2.69
N GLY A 128 -3.03 -10.01 -1.49
CA GLY A 128 -3.43 -8.64 -1.17
C GLY A 128 -4.75 -8.19 -1.80
N VAL A 129 -5.55 -9.15 -2.29
CA VAL A 129 -6.86 -8.87 -2.89
C VAL A 129 -7.89 -8.70 -1.77
N ILE A 130 -8.48 -7.51 -1.62
CA ILE A 130 -9.45 -7.23 -0.53
C ILE A 130 -10.70 -8.11 -0.59
N LYS A 131 -11.12 -8.52 -1.80
CA LYS A 131 -12.22 -9.48 -2.01
C LYS A 131 -11.80 -10.94 -1.78
N GLY A 132 -10.51 -11.25 -1.71
CA GLY A 132 -9.97 -12.59 -1.47
C GLY A 132 -10.13 -13.11 -0.04
N GLY A 133 -9.62 -14.33 0.19
CA GLY A 133 -9.60 -14.98 1.50
C GLY A 133 -8.39 -14.60 2.35
N VAL A 134 -8.48 -14.87 3.66
CA VAL A 134 -7.40 -14.64 4.63
C VAL A 134 -6.21 -15.57 4.39
N ILE A 135 -5.00 -15.07 4.59
CA ILE A 135 -3.77 -15.88 4.59
C ILE A 135 -3.89 -16.94 5.69
N GLY A 136 -3.59 -18.20 5.35
CA GLY A 136 -3.64 -19.31 6.30
C GLY A 136 -5.02 -19.95 6.49
N GLY A 137 -6.05 -19.47 5.78
CA GLY A 137 -7.41 -19.97 5.89
C GLY A 137 -8.11 -19.57 7.21
N ILE A 138 -9.42 -19.78 7.30
CA ILE A 138 -10.19 -19.36 8.48
C ILE A 138 -9.76 -20.11 9.75
N SER A 139 -9.41 -21.39 9.65
CA SER A 139 -8.90 -22.18 10.79
C SER A 139 -7.50 -21.76 11.24
N GLN A 140 -6.79 -20.96 10.44
CA GLN A 140 -5.40 -20.55 10.71
C GLN A 140 -4.46 -21.74 10.92
N GLU A 141 -4.69 -22.87 10.25
CA GLU A 141 -3.86 -24.07 10.35
C GLU A 141 -2.75 -24.13 9.30
N GLY A 142 -2.80 -23.27 8.27
CA GLY A 142 -1.78 -23.24 7.22
C GLY A 142 -0.38 -22.83 7.72
N ASN A 143 0.62 -23.11 6.88
CA ASN A 143 2.04 -22.78 7.13
C ASN A 143 2.28 -21.28 7.35
N TYR A 144 1.46 -20.42 6.74
CA TYR A 144 1.47 -18.99 6.96
C TYR A 144 0.21 -18.58 7.72
N LYS A 145 0.37 -17.73 8.74
CA LYS A 145 -0.73 -17.16 9.51
C LYS A 145 -1.15 -15.79 8.95
N ILE A 146 -2.28 -15.29 9.42
CA ILE A 146 -2.87 -13.99 9.04
C ILE A 146 -1.87 -12.82 9.14
N ASN A 147 -0.96 -12.85 10.12
CA ASN A 147 0.04 -11.82 10.36
C ASN A 147 1.32 -11.97 9.50
N ALA A 148 1.45 -13.01 8.66
CA ALA A 148 2.67 -13.32 7.93
C ALA A 148 3.15 -12.18 7.01
N ARG A 149 2.24 -11.26 6.64
CA ARG A 149 2.54 -10.06 5.85
C ARG A 149 2.18 -8.79 6.61
N PHE A 150 2.09 -8.79 7.93
CA PHE A 150 1.64 -7.65 8.73
C PHE A 150 2.71 -7.22 9.75
N ASN A 151 3.93 -6.96 9.27
CA ASN A 151 4.99 -6.41 10.11
C ASN A 151 4.71 -4.92 10.37
N LYS A 152 4.10 -4.61 11.53
CA LYS A 152 3.70 -3.25 11.90
C LYS A 152 4.86 -2.25 11.83
N ILE A 153 6.05 -2.63 12.31
CA ILE A 153 7.22 -1.73 12.37
C ILE A 153 7.66 -1.33 10.95
N ASP A 154 7.88 -2.30 10.07
CA ASP A 154 8.28 -2.05 8.67
C ASP A 154 7.20 -1.28 7.88
N LEU A 155 5.92 -1.56 8.13
CA LEU A 155 4.83 -0.86 7.46
C LEU A 155 4.72 0.61 7.89
N ILE A 156 4.90 0.90 9.18
CA ILE A 156 4.91 2.27 9.71
C ILE A 156 6.11 3.05 9.16
N ASP A 157 7.31 2.46 9.17
CA ASP A 157 8.53 3.08 8.63
C ASP A 157 8.36 3.49 7.15
N ARG A 158 7.72 2.65 6.32
CA ARG A 158 7.41 2.99 4.93
C ARG A 158 6.46 4.16 4.80
N ILE A 159 5.40 4.18 5.60
CA ILE A 159 4.42 5.28 5.61
C ILE A 159 5.09 6.59 6.04
N GLU A 160 5.95 6.56 7.06
CA GLU A 160 6.70 7.72 7.51
C GLU A 160 7.64 8.26 6.42
N LYS A 161 8.39 7.38 5.74
CA LYS A 161 9.25 7.76 4.61
C LYS A 161 8.46 8.39 3.47
N ILE A 162 7.27 7.87 3.16
CA ILE A 162 6.39 8.44 2.13
C ILE A 162 5.93 9.84 2.56
N TYR A 163 5.47 9.99 3.80
CA TYR A 163 5.00 11.27 4.31
C TYR A 163 6.08 12.35 4.35
N GLN A 164 7.34 11.99 4.63
CA GLN A 164 8.48 12.92 4.56
C GLN A 164 8.71 13.49 3.15
N ARG A 165 8.18 12.84 2.11
CA ARG A 165 8.23 13.31 0.72
C ARG A 165 6.96 14.05 0.28
N ARG A 166 5.97 14.18 1.16
CA ARG A 166 4.74 14.93 0.88
C ARG A 166 5.07 16.41 0.73
N GLN A 167 4.57 17.02 -0.36
CA GLN A 167 4.62 18.45 -0.62
C GLN A 167 3.22 19.04 -0.49
#